data_AF-A0A0A6PAH1-F1
#
_entry.id   AF-A0A0A6PAH1-F1
#
_cell.length_a   1.000
_cell.length_b   1.000
_cell.length_c   1.000
_cell.angle_alpha   90.00
_cell.angle_beta   90.00
_cell.angle_gamma   90.00
#
_symmetry.space_group_name_H-M   'P 1'
#
loop_
_entity.id
_entity.type
_entity.pdbx_description
1 polymer ?
#
loop_
_entity_poly.entity_id
_entity_poly.type
_entity_poly.pdbx_seq_one_letter_code
_entity_poly.pdbx_strand_id
1 'polypeptide(L)'
;MPLEMDILTEIRDNPVKWRLMFELLSSDITKSLYQEIGLKIADKENFVKQIRESLLAYPKPVEADQLIEIPDNTFAEMTLDRIGKHLGKEVALCLCQWGTGVFKYALVEKATYGYWIALLLHCKWDDNLWNALGLPQDKNAIFKQKFLNTQDGEQFSLSYEEANKEPLSDWDLQMLNDSVNEEDDYNFLDTLELVLGAAAAIIRNQHFWRWAVQTFSEQEINTLHSNAQKLTKVIEQFNFMECLTHPSLLVPHYCHLE
;
A
#
# COMPACT_ATOMS: atom_id res chain seq x y z
N MET A 1 -4.77 -12.00 -19.57
CA MET A 1 -3.59 -12.67 -20.14
C MET A 1 -2.32 -11.80 -20.19
N PRO A 2 -2.35 -10.46 -20.37
CA PRO A 2 -1.14 -9.61 -20.15
C PRO A 2 -0.78 -9.47 -18.66
N LEU A 3 -1.78 -9.30 -17.77
CA LEU A 3 -1.57 -9.10 -16.34
C LEU A 3 -0.81 -10.25 -15.64
N GLU A 4 -0.98 -11.51 -16.07
CA GLU A 4 -0.38 -12.66 -15.38
C GLU A 4 1.14 -12.74 -15.61
N MET A 5 1.66 -12.31 -16.77
CA MET A 5 3.11 -12.31 -17.01
C MET A 5 3.83 -11.16 -16.30
N ASP A 6 3.22 -9.97 -16.26
CA ASP A 6 3.80 -8.81 -15.57
C ASP A 6 3.87 -9.05 -14.06
N ILE A 7 2.84 -9.69 -13.50
CA ILE A 7 2.78 -10.09 -12.09
C ILE A 7 3.87 -11.09 -11.73
N LEU A 8 4.05 -12.14 -12.54
CA LEU A 8 5.09 -13.15 -12.29
C LEU A 8 6.50 -12.58 -12.42
N THR A 9 6.71 -11.63 -13.33
CA THR A 9 7.99 -10.92 -13.48
C THR A 9 8.28 -10.08 -12.23
N GLU A 10 7.30 -9.34 -11.73
CA GLU A 10 7.45 -8.52 -10.52
C GLU A 10 7.70 -9.35 -9.24
N ILE A 11 7.08 -10.53 -9.14
CA ILE A 11 7.35 -11.47 -8.05
C ILE A 11 8.81 -11.92 -8.07
N ARG A 12 9.35 -12.15 -9.26
CA ARG A 12 10.73 -12.63 -9.47
C ARG A 12 11.78 -11.56 -9.20
N ASP A 13 11.46 -10.30 -9.40
CA ASP A 13 12.45 -9.22 -9.33
C ASP A 13 12.62 -8.63 -7.91
N ASN A 14 11.74 -8.95 -6.95
CA ASN A 14 11.76 -8.36 -5.60
C ASN A 14 11.50 -9.37 -4.45
N PRO A 15 12.24 -10.48 -4.36
CA PRO A 15 11.97 -11.57 -3.41
C PRO A 15 12.04 -11.15 -1.93
N VAL A 16 13.02 -10.32 -1.56
CA VAL A 16 13.16 -9.77 -0.19
C VAL A 16 11.91 -9.00 0.23
N LYS A 17 11.33 -8.20 -0.68
CA LYS A 17 10.12 -7.43 -0.38
C LYS A 17 8.91 -8.33 -0.18
N TRP A 18 8.74 -9.36 -1.02
CA TRP A 18 7.67 -10.33 -0.82
C TRP A 18 7.81 -11.06 0.50
N ARG A 19 9.04 -11.41 0.89
CA ARG A 19 9.29 -12.07 2.16
C ARG A 19 8.94 -11.20 3.35
N LEU A 20 9.40 -9.94 3.35
CA LEU A 20 9.00 -8.94 4.34
C LEU A 20 7.48 -8.78 4.40
N MET A 21 6.81 -8.69 3.25
CA MET A 21 5.36 -8.60 3.17
C MET A 21 4.68 -9.77 3.90
N PHE A 22 5.12 -11.00 3.62
CA PHE A 22 4.57 -12.20 4.24
C PHE A 22 4.89 -12.27 5.74
N GLU A 23 6.08 -11.87 6.18
CA GLU A 23 6.43 -11.78 7.59
C GLU A 23 5.49 -10.81 8.35
N LEU A 24 5.32 -9.60 7.82
CA LEU A 24 4.39 -8.60 8.39
C LEU A 24 2.96 -9.14 8.44
N LEU A 25 2.47 -9.70 7.33
CA LEU A 25 1.11 -10.25 7.27
C LEU A 25 0.93 -11.51 8.11
N SER A 26 2.00 -12.24 8.46
CA SER A 26 1.91 -13.44 9.31
C SER A 26 1.72 -13.13 10.80
N SER A 27 1.91 -11.87 11.20
CA SER A 27 1.85 -11.45 12.61
C SER A 27 0.42 -11.33 13.10
N ASP A 28 0.15 -11.76 14.33
CA ASP A 28 -1.21 -11.74 14.87
C ASP A 28 -1.70 -10.30 15.09
N ILE A 29 -0.81 -9.38 15.45
CA ILE A 29 -1.09 -7.95 15.60
C ILE A 29 -1.62 -7.30 14.31
N THR A 30 -1.28 -7.83 13.12
CA THR A 30 -1.69 -7.21 11.84
C THR A 30 -3.05 -7.67 11.35
N LYS A 31 -3.60 -8.77 11.89
CA LYS A 31 -4.89 -9.35 11.46
C LYS A 31 -6.04 -8.35 11.58
N SER A 32 -6.05 -7.55 12.64
CA SER A 32 -7.07 -6.51 12.86
C SER A 32 -6.98 -5.38 11.82
N LEU A 33 -5.79 -5.16 11.24
CA LEU A 33 -5.48 -4.04 10.35
C LEU A 33 -5.71 -4.33 8.87
N TYR A 34 -5.94 -5.59 8.47
CA TYR A 34 -6.08 -5.98 7.06
C TYR A 34 -7.08 -5.12 6.28
N GLN A 35 -8.21 -4.77 6.89
CA GLN A 35 -9.22 -3.93 6.23
C GLN A 35 -8.71 -2.50 5.97
N GLU A 36 -8.01 -1.90 6.94
CA GLU A 36 -7.44 -0.55 6.84
C GLU A 36 -6.38 -0.46 5.74
N ILE A 37 -5.62 -1.55 5.55
CA ILE A 37 -4.63 -1.68 4.48
C ILE A 37 -5.23 -2.22 3.18
N GLY A 38 -6.55 -2.39 3.06
CA GLY A 38 -7.22 -2.77 1.81
C GLY A 38 -7.14 -4.26 1.44
N LEU A 39 -6.75 -5.13 2.38
CA LEU A 39 -6.81 -6.59 2.25
C LEU A 39 -8.16 -7.12 2.76
N LYS A 40 -8.97 -7.66 1.86
CA LYS A 40 -10.26 -8.28 2.19
C LYS A 40 -10.10 -9.79 2.39
N ILE A 41 -9.67 -10.18 3.58
CA ILE A 41 -9.48 -11.59 3.96
C ILE A 41 -10.58 -12.01 4.93
N ALA A 42 -11.47 -12.91 4.49
CA ALA A 42 -12.57 -13.39 5.33
C ALA A 42 -12.08 -14.36 6.42
N ASP A 43 -11.28 -15.37 6.05
CA ASP A 43 -10.68 -16.34 6.97
C ASP A 43 -9.24 -15.94 7.30
N LYS A 44 -9.12 -14.95 8.21
CA LYS A 44 -7.83 -14.38 8.60
C LYS A 44 -6.92 -15.40 9.30
N GLU A 45 -7.49 -16.29 10.10
CA GLU A 45 -6.72 -17.30 10.83
C GLU A 45 -6.08 -18.31 9.88
N ASN A 46 -6.87 -18.85 8.94
CA ASN A 46 -6.31 -19.79 7.97
C ASN A 46 -5.35 -19.09 7.01
N PHE A 47 -5.60 -17.82 6.65
CA PHE A 47 -4.67 -17.02 5.87
C PHE A 47 -3.30 -16.88 6.53
N VAL A 48 -3.27 -16.44 7.79
CA VAL A 48 -2.04 -16.36 8.57
C VAL A 48 -1.36 -17.72 8.68
N LYS A 49 -2.13 -18.78 8.96
CA LYS A 49 -1.60 -20.15 9.01
C LYS A 49 -0.90 -20.54 7.70
N GLN A 50 -1.50 -20.27 6.54
CA GLN A 50 -0.87 -20.60 5.26
C GLN A 50 0.44 -19.84 5.04
N ILE A 51 0.51 -18.58 5.44
CA ILE A 51 1.74 -17.78 5.36
C ILE A 51 2.82 -18.34 6.30
N ARG A 52 2.47 -18.62 7.56
CA ARG A 52 3.39 -19.18 8.57
C ARG A 52 3.95 -20.52 8.12
N GLU A 53 3.10 -21.41 7.58
CA GLU A 53 3.55 -22.69 7.02
C GLU A 53 4.54 -22.52 5.87
N SER A 54 4.35 -21.51 5.02
CA SER A 54 5.33 -21.16 3.99
C SER A 54 6.63 -20.63 4.59
N LEU A 55 6.58 -19.70 5.53
CA LEU A 55 7.77 -19.13 6.17
C LEU A 55 8.62 -20.20 6.89
N LEU A 56 7.96 -21.18 7.53
CA LEU A 56 8.63 -22.31 8.16
C LEU A 56 9.21 -23.32 7.16
N ALA A 57 8.54 -23.53 6.01
CA ALA A 57 9.02 -24.41 4.96
C ALA A 57 10.20 -23.80 4.17
N TYR A 58 10.30 -22.47 4.17
CA TYR A 58 11.33 -21.69 3.45
C TYR A 58 11.95 -20.65 4.39
N PRO A 59 12.77 -21.09 5.37
CA PRO A 59 13.41 -20.20 6.34
C PRO A 59 14.38 -19.22 5.65
N LYS A 60 14.72 -18.09 6.31
CA LYS A 60 15.73 -17.13 5.82
C LYS A 60 17.03 -17.92 5.53
N PRO A 61 17.76 -17.65 4.44
CA PRO A 61 19.13 -18.11 4.32
C PRO A 61 19.96 -17.54 5.48
N VAL A 62 20.65 -18.40 6.23
CA VAL A 62 21.31 -18.02 7.49
C VAL A 62 22.66 -17.32 7.24
N GLU A 63 23.33 -17.55 6.10
CA GLU A 63 24.64 -16.96 5.79
C GLU A 63 24.90 -16.85 4.27
N ALA A 64 25.73 -15.88 3.87
CA ALA A 64 26.20 -15.65 2.50
C ALA A 64 26.93 -16.87 1.87
N ASP A 65 27.36 -17.83 2.69
CA ASP A 65 28.17 -18.98 2.27
C ASP A 65 27.37 -20.28 2.11
N GLN A 66 26.07 -20.27 2.45
CA GLN A 66 25.16 -21.39 2.19
C GLN A 66 24.18 -21.02 1.07
N LEU A 67 24.70 -21.00 -0.15
CA LEU A 67 23.93 -21.02 -1.39
C LEU A 67 23.19 -22.38 -1.51
N ILE A 68 22.23 -22.64 -0.63
CA ILE A 68 21.06 -23.38 -1.10
C ILE A 68 20.30 -22.34 -1.93
N GLU A 69 20.60 -22.34 -3.23
CA GLU A 69 19.88 -21.60 -4.26
C GLU A 69 18.44 -22.10 -4.31
N ILE A 70 17.62 -21.79 -3.31
CA ILE A 70 16.19 -21.64 -3.56
C ILE A 70 16.12 -20.30 -4.28
N PRO A 71 15.78 -20.26 -5.58
CA PRO A 71 15.57 -18.99 -6.24
C PRO A 71 14.50 -18.30 -5.41
N ASP A 72 14.88 -17.20 -4.80
CA ASP A 72 14.14 -16.42 -3.83
C ASP A 72 12.73 -16.05 -4.36
N ASN A 73 12.63 -16.01 -5.70
CA ASN A 73 11.46 -15.88 -6.56
C ASN A 73 10.40 -17.00 -6.40
N THR A 74 10.80 -18.17 -5.90
CA THR A 74 9.98 -19.37 -5.75
C THR A 74 9.14 -19.30 -4.47
N PHE A 75 9.66 -18.65 -3.42
CA PHE A 75 8.97 -18.54 -2.13
C PHE A 75 7.62 -17.83 -2.28
N ALA A 76 7.60 -16.69 -2.96
CA ALA A 76 6.40 -15.89 -3.14
C ALA A 76 5.39 -16.60 -4.06
N GLU A 77 5.83 -17.17 -5.19
CA GLU A 77 4.98 -17.96 -6.08
C GLU A 77 4.35 -19.15 -5.33
N MET A 78 5.13 -19.91 -4.54
CA MET A 78 4.63 -21.05 -3.77
C MET A 78 3.69 -20.65 -2.64
N THR A 79 3.94 -19.52 -1.99
CA THR A 79 3.05 -19.00 -0.94
C THR A 79 1.72 -18.55 -1.52
N LEU A 80 1.72 -17.86 -2.67
CA LEU A 80 0.50 -17.48 -3.38
C LEU A 80 -0.27 -18.71 -3.88
N ASP A 81 0.41 -19.73 -4.40
CA ASP A 81 -0.22 -21.00 -4.80
C ASP A 81 -0.83 -21.73 -3.60
N ARG A 82 -0.14 -21.79 -2.46
CA ARG A 82 -0.67 -22.36 -1.20
C ARG A 82 -1.93 -21.62 -0.73
N ILE A 83 -1.90 -20.28 -0.73
CA ILE A 83 -3.06 -19.46 -0.40
C ILE A 83 -4.20 -19.74 -1.39
N GLY A 84 -3.90 -19.78 -2.69
CA GLY A 84 -4.87 -20.04 -3.74
C GLY A 84 -5.56 -21.40 -3.61
N LYS A 85 -4.81 -22.44 -3.22
CA LYS A 85 -5.32 -23.79 -3.00
C LYS A 85 -6.24 -23.90 -1.79
N HIS A 86 -5.96 -23.18 -0.71
CA HIS A 86 -6.69 -23.33 0.55
C HIS A 86 -7.78 -22.27 0.79
N LEU A 87 -7.65 -21.09 0.18
CA LEU A 87 -8.54 -19.94 0.40
C LEU A 87 -9.22 -19.45 -0.88
N GLY A 88 -8.86 -20.01 -2.03
CA GLY A 88 -9.40 -19.62 -3.33
C GLY A 88 -8.45 -18.73 -4.13
N LYS A 89 -8.54 -18.83 -5.46
CA LYS A 89 -7.67 -18.11 -6.39
C LYS A 89 -7.86 -16.60 -6.29
N GLU A 90 -9.05 -16.16 -5.95
CA GLU A 90 -9.43 -14.77 -5.79
C GLU A 90 -8.65 -14.12 -4.64
N VAL A 91 -8.44 -14.83 -3.53
CA VAL A 91 -7.66 -14.36 -2.37
C VAL A 91 -6.19 -14.22 -2.75
N ALA A 92 -5.62 -15.22 -3.42
CA ALA A 92 -4.24 -15.17 -3.90
C ALA A 92 -4.04 -14.03 -4.91
N LEU A 93 -4.96 -13.83 -5.85
CA LEU A 93 -4.93 -12.73 -6.81
C LEU A 93 -5.04 -11.37 -6.12
N CYS A 94 -5.95 -11.23 -5.16
CA CYS A 94 -6.11 -10.01 -4.37
C CYS A 94 -4.83 -9.67 -3.60
N LEU A 95 -4.23 -10.65 -2.92
CA LEU A 95 -2.96 -10.46 -2.22
C LEU A 95 -1.84 -10.09 -3.19
N CYS A 96 -1.80 -10.72 -4.35
CA CYS A 96 -0.78 -10.44 -5.35
C CYS A 96 -0.89 -9.01 -5.92
N GLN A 97 -2.11 -8.58 -6.23
CA GLN A 97 -2.41 -7.21 -6.66
C GLN A 97 -2.08 -6.19 -5.56
N TRP A 98 -2.39 -6.52 -4.32
CA TRP A 98 -2.04 -5.68 -3.17
C TRP A 98 -0.51 -5.58 -2.97
N GLY A 99 0.21 -6.70 -3.06
CA GLY A 99 1.67 -6.73 -2.94
C GLY A 99 2.37 -5.87 -3.99
N THR A 100 1.92 -5.99 -5.24
CA THR A 100 2.49 -5.25 -6.39
C THR A 100 2.04 -3.79 -6.47
N GLY A 101 0.79 -3.48 -6.07
CA GLY A 101 0.17 -2.17 -6.25
C GLY A 101 0.10 -1.28 -5.00
N VAL A 102 0.28 -1.86 -3.81
CA VAL A 102 0.20 -1.14 -2.53
C VAL A 102 1.49 -1.33 -1.75
N PHE A 103 1.82 -2.58 -1.39
CA PHE A 103 2.97 -2.87 -0.52
C PHE A 103 4.31 -2.40 -1.13
N LYS A 104 4.53 -2.68 -2.42
CA LYS A 104 5.71 -2.19 -3.16
C LYS A 104 5.92 -0.69 -3.02
N TYR A 105 4.84 0.09 -3.09
CA TYR A 105 4.88 1.55 -2.99
C TYR A 105 4.88 2.06 -1.55
N ALA A 106 4.46 1.25 -0.58
CA ALA A 106 4.63 1.56 0.84
C ALA A 106 6.12 1.57 1.23
N LEU A 107 6.93 0.72 0.57
CA LEU A 107 8.38 0.63 0.79
C LEU A 107 9.22 1.63 -0.01
N VAL A 108 8.68 2.21 -1.07
CA VAL A 108 9.41 3.14 -1.94
C VAL A 108 8.74 4.50 -1.87
N GLU A 109 9.41 5.50 -1.29
CA GLU A 109 8.93 6.87 -1.30
C GLU A 109 8.58 7.33 -2.72
N LYS A 110 7.28 7.55 -2.94
CA LYS A 110 6.67 8.49 -3.90
C LYS A 110 6.91 8.26 -5.40
N ALA A 111 5.80 8.11 -6.13
CA ALA A 111 5.65 8.87 -7.37
C ALA A 111 4.16 9.16 -7.67
N THR A 112 3.29 8.16 -7.60
CA THR A 112 1.97 8.29 -8.22
C THR A 112 1.02 9.23 -7.47
N TYR A 113 0.88 9.07 -6.14
CA TYR A 113 0.01 9.94 -5.33
C TYR A 113 0.77 11.08 -4.64
N GLY A 114 2.07 10.91 -4.39
CA GLY A 114 2.86 11.83 -3.56
C GLY A 114 2.85 13.27 -4.09
N TYR A 115 2.96 13.46 -5.40
CA TYR A 115 2.94 14.78 -6.02
C TYR A 115 1.57 15.46 -5.92
N TRP A 116 0.50 14.69 -6.10
CA TRP A 116 -0.86 15.18 -5.91
C TRP A 116 -1.14 15.56 -4.45
N ILE A 117 -0.76 14.70 -3.51
CA ILE A 117 -0.92 14.96 -2.08
C ILE A 117 -0.15 16.23 -1.69
N ALA A 118 1.11 16.35 -2.13
CA ALA A 118 1.92 17.52 -1.82
C ALA A 118 1.32 18.80 -2.38
N LEU A 119 0.86 18.79 -3.64
CA LEU A 119 0.17 19.95 -4.25
C LEU A 119 -1.10 20.32 -3.47
N LEU A 120 -1.99 19.36 -3.22
CA LEU A 120 -3.27 19.63 -2.56
C LEU A 120 -3.09 20.04 -1.08
N LEU A 121 -2.09 19.50 -0.38
CA LEU A 121 -1.70 19.96 0.95
C LEU A 121 -1.13 21.38 0.92
N HIS A 122 -0.35 21.73 -0.10
CA HIS A 122 0.13 23.10 -0.28
C HIS A 122 -1.04 24.07 -0.51
N CYS A 123 -2.04 23.67 -1.29
CA CYS A 123 -3.26 24.46 -1.48
C CYS A 123 -4.10 24.60 -0.20
N LYS A 124 -4.00 23.69 0.78
CA LYS A 124 -4.89 23.58 1.97
C LYS A 124 -5.28 24.93 2.59
N TRP A 125 -4.33 25.84 2.75
CA TRP A 125 -4.48 27.11 3.45
C TRP A 125 -4.74 28.32 2.54
N ASP A 126 -4.74 28.14 1.22
CA ASP A 126 -4.97 29.20 0.24
C ASP A 126 -6.17 28.85 -0.66
N ASP A 127 -7.30 29.50 -0.40
CA ASP A 127 -8.51 29.30 -1.18
C ASP A 127 -8.37 29.76 -2.63
N ASN A 128 -7.45 30.69 -2.94
CA ASN A 128 -7.18 31.07 -4.33
C ASN A 128 -6.51 29.92 -5.08
N LEU A 129 -5.58 29.19 -4.45
CA LEU A 129 -4.96 28.02 -5.05
C LEU A 129 -5.95 26.87 -5.26
N TRP A 130 -6.85 26.63 -4.29
CA TRP A 130 -7.95 25.67 -4.49
C TRP A 130 -8.88 26.08 -5.63
N ASN A 131 -9.26 27.35 -5.72
CA ASN A 131 -10.12 27.84 -6.79
C ASN A 131 -9.42 27.78 -8.16
N ALA A 132 -8.09 27.96 -8.18
CA ALA A 132 -7.28 27.86 -9.40
C ALA A 132 -7.26 26.46 -10.01
N LEU A 133 -7.64 25.41 -9.26
CA LEU A 133 -7.82 24.06 -9.81
C LEU A 133 -8.96 24.00 -10.85
N GLY A 134 -9.90 24.96 -10.82
CA GLY A 134 -10.89 25.14 -11.88
C GLY A 134 -12.10 24.20 -11.81
N LEU A 135 -12.36 23.59 -10.66
CA LEU A 135 -13.62 22.90 -10.40
C LEU A 135 -14.73 23.93 -10.09
N PRO A 136 -16.01 23.64 -10.42
CA PRO A 136 -17.14 24.44 -9.97
C PRO A 136 -17.14 24.62 -8.45
N GLN A 137 -17.56 25.79 -7.95
CA GLN A 137 -17.37 26.18 -6.54
C GLN A 137 -17.97 25.18 -5.54
N ASP A 138 -19.17 24.69 -5.81
CA ASP A 138 -19.87 23.67 -5.03
C ASP A 138 -19.08 22.35 -4.99
N LYS A 139 -18.58 21.91 -6.15
CA LYS A 139 -17.76 20.71 -6.29
C LYS A 139 -16.37 20.85 -5.67
N ASN A 140 -15.78 22.04 -5.77
CA ASN A 140 -14.46 22.34 -5.20
C ASN A 140 -14.47 22.24 -3.67
N ALA A 141 -15.51 22.76 -3.03
CA ALA A 141 -15.69 22.65 -1.58
C ALA A 141 -15.79 21.18 -1.13
N ILE A 142 -16.59 20.37 -1.85
CA ILE A 142 -16.74 18.93 -1.57
C ILE A 142 -15.41 18.19 -1.79
N PHE A 143 -14.71 18.50 -2.89
CA PHE A 143 -13.41 17.92 -3.23
C PHE A 143 -12.36 18.22 -2.15
N LYS A 144 -12.24 19.49 -1.73
CA LYS A 144 -11.35 19.93 -0.65
C LYS A 144 -11.67 19.20 0.66
N GLN A 145 -12.94 19.15 1.06
CA GLN A 145 -13.34 18.47 2.29
C GLN A 145 -13.02 16.98 2.25
N LYS A 146 -13.33 16.30 1.14
CA LYS A 146 -13.02 14.87 0.98
C LYS A 146 -11.53 14.59 0.99
N PHE A 147 -10.72 15.44 0.35
CA PHE A 147 -9.27 15.33 0.39
C PHE A 147 -8.75 15.44 1.83
N LEU A 148 -9.16 16.49 2.56
CA LEU A 148 -8.70 16.72 3.93
C LEU A 148 -9.09 15.57 4.87
N ASN A 149 -10.31 15.04 4.76
CA ASN A 149 -10.73 13.86 5.52
C ASN A 149 -9.93 12.60 5.15
N THR A 150 -9.43 12.49 3.93
CA THR A 150 -8.60 11.34 3.49
C THR A 150 -7.19 11.39 4.12
N GLN A 151 -6.70 12.59 4.38
CA GLN A 151 -5.41 12.80 5.05
C GLN A 151 -5.48 12.58 6.56
N ASP A 152 -6.69 12.46 7.11
CA ASP A 152 -6.89 12.07 8.50
C ASP A 152 -6.59 10.58 8.68
N GLY A 153 -5.41 10.29 9.26
CA GLY A 153 -4.92 8.95 9.54
C GLY A 153 -5.27 8.45 10.95
N GLU A 154 -6.08 9.20 11.70
CA GLU A 154 -6.40 8.89 13.10
C GLU A 154 -7.00 7.47 13.25
N GLN A 155 -7.87 7.07 12.32
CA GLN A 155 -8.50 5.75 12.34
C GLN A 155 -7.50 4.59 12.30
N PHE A 156 -6.48 4.65 11.44
CA PHE A 156 -5.43 3.63 11.39
C PHE A 156 -4.60 3.65 12.68
N SER A 157 -4.23 4.85 13.15
CA SER A 157 -3.40 5.01 14.35
C SER A 157 -4.10 4.44 15.58
N LEU A 158 -5.39 4.73 15.77
CA LEU A 158 -6.21 4.18 16.85
C LEU A 158 -6.34 2.65 16.76
N SER A 159 -6.55 2.12 15.55
CA SER A 159 -6.65 0.67 15.34
C SER A 159 -5.33 -0.04 15.62
N TYR A 160 -4.20 0.59 15.26
CA TYR A 160 -2.86 0.11 15.54
C TYR A 160 -2.55 0.13 17.04
N GLU A 161 -2.84 1.24 17.71
CA GLU A 161 -2.70 1.37 19.17
C GLU A 161 -3.53 0.32 19.91
N GLU A 162 -4.75 0.06 19.47
CA GLU A 162 -5.61 -0.97 20.07
C GLU A 162 -5.02 -2.37 19.86
N ALA A 163 -4.56 -2.69 18.64
CA ALA A 163 -3.90 -3.95 18.36
C ALA A 163 -2.64 -4.15 19.23
N ASN A 164 -1.90 -3.07 19.50
CA ASN A 164 -0.69 -3.10 20.30
C ASN A 164 -0.92 -3.15 21.83
N LYS A 165 -2.17 -3.08 22.30
CA LYS A 165 -2.51 -3.32 23.71
C LYS A 165 -2.60 -4.81 24.05
N GLU A 166 -2.81 -5.66 23.05
CA GLU A 166 -2.85 -7.10 23.26
C GLU A 166 -1.43 -7.65 23.48
N PRO A 167 -1.25 -8.65 24.37
CA PRO A 167 0.03 -9.33 24.48
C PRO A 167 0.44 -9.94 23.13
N LEU A 168 1.71 -9.74 22.75
CA LEU A 168 2.28 -10.37 21.56
C LEU A 168 2.12 -11.90 21.63
N SER A 169 1.74 -12.51 20.51
CA SER A 169 1.68 -13.97 20.40
C SER A 169 3.08 -14.58 20.41
N ASP A 170 3.17 -15.89 20.67
CA ASP A 170 4.44 -16.63 20.55
C ASP A 170 5.09 -16.45 19.17
N TRP A 171 4.25 -16.33 18.12
CA TRP A 171 4.73 -16.08 16.77
C TRP A 171 5.29 -14.67 16.61
N ASP A 172 4.61 -13.65 17.12
CA ASP A 172 5.07 -12.26 17.03
C ASP A 172 6.38 -12.07 17.82
N LEU A 173 6.49 -12.72 18.98
CA LEU A 173 7.72 -12.77 19.78
C LEU A 173 8.86 -13.46 19.02
N GLN A 174 8.56 -14.54 18.30
CA GLN A 174 9.54 -15.20 17.43
C GLN A 174 10.02 -14.26 16.32
N MET A 175 9.09 -13.62 15.60
CA MET A 175 9.44 -12.69 14.52
C MET A 175 10.28 -11.51 15.02
N LEU A 176 9.96 -10.96 16.19
CA LEU A 176 10.75 -9.91 16.83
C LEU A 176 12.15 -10.40 17.19
N ASN A 177 12.28 -11.61 17.75
CA ASN A 177 13.58 -12.18 18.09
C ASN A 177 14.43 -12.46 16.84
N ASP A 178 13.80 -12.94 15.76
CA ASP A 178 14.47 -13.18 14.49
C ASP A 178 14.92 -11.87 13.83
N SER A 179 14.28 -10.74 14.14
CA SER A 179 14.62 -9.41 13.61
C SER A 179 15.79 -8.73 14.34
N VAL A 180 15.93 -8.97 15.65
CA VAL A 180 16.99 -8.36 16.50
C VAL A 180 18.40 -8.90 16.21
N ASN A 181 18.49 -10.05 15.52
CA ASN A 181 19.77 -10.67 15.17
C ASN A 181 20.36 -10.15 13.84
N GLU A 182 19.67 -9.26 13.13
CA GLU A 182 20.20 -8.57 11.96
C GLU A 182 21.01 -7.36 12.43
N GLU A 183 22.24 -7.15 11.94
CA GLU A 183 23.17 -6.09 12.40
C GLU A 183 22.68 -4.65 12.15
N ASP A 184 21.55 -4.50 11.45
CA ASP A 184 20.89 -3.21 11.22
C ASP A 184 19.86 -2.94 12.34
N ASP A 185 19.63 -1.67 12.69
CA ASP A 185 18.65 -1.18 13.69
C ASP A 185 17.17 -1.49 13.29
N TYR A 186 16.89 -2.73 12.88
CA TYR A 186 15.62 -3.20 12.36
C TYR A 186 14.72 -3.65 13.52
N ASN A 187 13.89 -2.72 13.99
CA ASN A 187 12.78 -3.05 14.89
C ASN A 187 11.57 -3.50 14.06
N PHE A 188 11.18 -4.76 14.23
CA PHE A 188 10.04 -5.36 13.55
C PHE A 188 8.74 -4.57 13.76
N LEU A 189 8.48 -4.12 14.99
CA LEU A 189 7.24 -3.39 15.33
C LEU A 189 7.22 -2.00 14.70
N ASP A 190 8.36 -1.29 14.69
CA ASP A 190 8.46 0.03 14.06
C ASP A 190 8.30 -0.09 12.53
N THR A 191 8.88 -1.13 11.94
CA THR A 191 8.71 -1.43 10.50
C THR A 191 7.25 -1.74 10.17
N LEU A 192 6.58 -2.50 11.03
CA LEU A 192 5.19 -2.87 10.87
C LEU A 192 4.29 -1.62 10.90
N GLU A 193 4.45 -0.73 11.88
CA GLU A 193 3.70 0.54 11.93
C GLU A 193 3.95 1.37 10.67
N LEU A 194 5.21 1.57 10.31
CA LEU A 194 5.62 2.41 9.18
C LEU A 194 5.04 1.89 7.86
N VAL A 195 5.24 0.60 7.57
CA VAL A 195 4.85 0.01 6.29
C VAL A 195 3.34 -0.15 6.19
N LEU A 196 2.66 -0.60 7.24
CA LEU A 196 1.21 -0.74 7.22
C LEU A 196 0.50 0.62 7.24
N GLY A 197 1.04 1.61 7.95
CA GLY A 197 0.54 2.98 7.93
C GLY A 197 0.66 3.61 6.54
N ALA A 198 1.79 3.41 5.86
CA ALA A 198 1.97 3.82 4.47
C ALA A 198 1.01 3.09 3.51
N ALA A 199 0.81 1.77 3.67
CA ALA A 199 -0.16 1.01 2.89
C ALA A 199 -1.59 1.53 3.08
N ALA A 200 -2.01 1.77 4.32
CA ALA A 200 -3.31 2.36 4.64
C ALA A 200 -3.47 3.74 3.99
N ALA A 201 -2.43 4.58 4.02
CA ALA A 201 -2.44 5.87 3.34
C ALA A 201 -2.61 5.74 1.82
N ILE A 202 -1.93 4.77 1.18
CA ILE A 202 -2.11 4.50 -0.26
C ILE A 202 -3.56 4.11 -0.56
N ILE A 203 -4.16 3.23 0.23
CA ILE A 203 -5.55 2.79 0.06
C ILE A 203 -6.53 3.96 0.21
N ARG A 204 -6.37 4.80 1.24
CA ARG A 204 -7.20 5.99 1.42
C ARG A 204 -7.12 6.91 0.20
N ASN A 205 -5.92 7.14 -0.33
CA ASN A 205 -5.72 7.97 -1.53
C ASN A 205 -6.31 7.33 -2.80
N GLN A 206 -6.22 6.00 -2.95
CA GLN A 206 -6.90 5.28 -4.04
C GLN A 206 -8.42 5.47 -3.98
N HIS A 207 -9.02 5.34 -2.80
CA HIS A 207 -10.45 5.57 -2.60
C HIS A 207 -10.85 7.02 -2.92
N PHE A 208 -10.06 7.99 -2.48
CA PHE A 208 -10.29 9.40 -2.79
C PHE A 208 -10.29 9.67 -4.30
N TRP A 209 -9.28 9.20 -5.02
CA TRP A 209 -9.18 9.41 -6.46
C TRP A 209 -10.24 8.64 -7.24
N ARG A 210 -10.61 7.43 -6.81
CA ARG A 210 -11.74 6.69 -7.38
C ARG A 210 -13.04 7.48 -7.23
N TRP A 211 -13.32 7.96 -6.02
CA TRP A 211 -14.48 8.80 -5.75
C TRP A 211 -14.49 10.05 -6.64
N ALA A 212 -13.35 10.74 -6.76
CA ALA A 212 -13.25 11.94 -7.58
C ALA A 212 -13.54 11.66 -9.06
N VAL A 213 -12.94 10.61 -9.63
CA VAL A 213 -13.14 10.22 -11.04
C VAL A 213 -14.57 9.76 -11.31
N GLN A 214 -15.26 9.15 -10.32
CA GLN A 214 -16.66 8.75 -10.44
C GLN A 214 -17.64 9.92 -10.25
N THR A 215 -17.25 10.95 -9.50
CA THR A 215 -18.11 12.08 -9.14
C THR A 215 -18.06 13.21 -10.16
N PHE A 216 -16.90 13.45 -10.76
CA PHE A 216 -16.70 14.54 -11.73
C PHE A 216 -16.80 14.04 -13.16
N SER A 217 -17.24 14.94 -14.05
CA SER A 217 -17.20 14.68 -15.48
C SER A 217 -15.75 14.61 -15.98
N GLU A 218 -15.55 13.95 -17.11
CA GLU A 218 -14.24 13.87 -17.77
C GLU A 218 -13.64 15.27 -18.04
N GLN A 219 -14.48 16.23 -18.47
CA GLN A 219 -14.05 17.61 -18.69
C GLN A 219 -13.56 18.28 -17.40
N GLU A 220 -14.23 18.04 -16.28
CA GLU A 220 -13.84 18.58 -14.96
C GLU A 220 -12.52 17.96 -14.49
N ILE A 221 -12.33 16.64 -14.65
CA ILE A 221 -11.07 15.96 -14.34
C ILE A 221 -9.92 16.48 -15.21
N ASN A 222 -10.15 16.65 -16.51
CA ASN A 222 -9.16 17.20 -17.44
C ASN A 222 -8.79 18.65 -17.06
N THR A 223 -9.78 19.44 -16.65
CA THR A 223 -9.57 20.82 -16.20
C THR A 223 -8.74 20.86 -14.92
N LEU A 224 -9.12 20.04 -13.92
CA LEU A 224 -8.39 19.86 -12.67
C LEU A 224 -6.93 19.51 -12.94
N HIS A 225 -6.69 18.50 -13.79
CA HIS A 225 -5.34 18.05 -14.14
C HIS A 225 -4.52 19.14 -14.84
N SER A 226 -5.09 19.77 -15.88
CA SER A 226 -4.40 20.82 -16.62
C SER A 226 -4.02 22.02 -15.74
N ASN A 227 -4.92 22.42 -14.84
CA ASN A 227 -4.66 23.54 -13.95
C ASN A 227 -3.69 23.16 -12.83
N ALA A 228 -3.78 21.96 -12.27
CA ALA A 228 -2.80 21.44 -11.32
C ALA A 228 -1.39 21.43 -11.93
N GLN A 229 -1.23 20.99 -13.18
CA GLN A 229 0.05 21.03 -13.90
C GLN A 229 0.59 22.46 -14.12
N LYS A 230 -0.28 23.46 -14.24
CA LYS A 230 0.16 24.86 -14.30
C LYS A 230 0.63 25.33 -12.94
N LEU A 231 -0.10 24.98 -11.87
CA LEU A 231 0.27 25.34 -10.50
C LEU A 231 1.64 24.77 -10.10
N THR A 232 1.94 23.51 -10.46
CA THR A 232 3.25 22.90 -10.15
C THR A 232 4.43 23.59 -10.82
N LYS A 233 4.21 24.31 -11.92
CA LYS A 233 5.25 25.11 -12.61
C LYS A 233 5.45 26.50 -12.02
N VAL A 234 4.46 27.00 -11.28
CA VAL A 234 4.50 28.34 -10.67
C VAL A 234 4.99 28.24 -9.22
N ILE A 235 4.71 27.14 -8.54
CA ILE A 235 5.18 26.89 -7.17
C ILE A 235 6.61 26.35 -7.23
N GLU A 236 7.58 27.18 -6.86
CA GLU A 236 9.02 26.85 -6.94
C GLU A 236 9.39 25.54 -6.24
N GLN A 237 8.71 25.23 -5.13
CA GLN A 237 8.86 23.99 -4.36
C GLN A 237 8.47 22.73 -5.13
N PHE A 238 7.83 22.86 -6.29
CA PHE A 238 7.34 21.76 -7.12
C PHE A 238 7.96 21.71 -8.52
N ASN A 239 8.99 22.54 -8.78
CA ASN A 239 9.67 22.60 -10.08
C ASN A 239 10.36 21.29 -10.49
N PHE A 240 10.59 20.36 -9.55
CA PHE A 240 11.15 19.03 -9.80
C PHE A 240 10.10 17.95 -10.05
N MET A 241 8.80 18.25 -9.94
CA MET A 241 7.76 17.26 -10.20
C MET A 241 7.59 17.07 -11.71
N GLU A 242 8.25 16.06 -12.26
CA GLU A 242 8.05 15.61 -13.63
C GLU A 242 6.59 15.18 -13.79
N CYS A 243 5.79 16.04 -14.44
CA CYS A 243 4.40 15.82 -14.85
C CYS A 243 3.49 15.05 -13.86
N LEU A 244 2.58 15.77 -13.19
CA LEU A 244 1.47 15.13 -12.46
C LEU A 244 0.75 14.09 -13.32
N THR A 245 0.62 12.87 -12.81
CA THR A 245 -0.16 11.79 -13.44
C THR A 245 -1.63 12.19 -13.54
N HIS A 246 -2.29 11.85 -14.64
CA HIS A 246 -3.71 12.16 -14.82
C HIS A 246 -4.57 11.38 -13.79
N PRO A 247 -5.58 11.99 -13.13
CA PRO A 247 -6.38 11.33 -12.09
C PRO A 247 -7.03 10.00 -12.49
N SER A 248 -7.45 9.83 -13.75
CA SER A 248 -8.01 8.56 -14.23
C SER A 248 -7.02 7.39 -14.21
N LEU A 249 -5.71 7.68 -14.23
CA LEU A 249 -4.64 6.67 -14.15
C LEU A 249 -4.23 6.38 -12.70
N LEU A 250 -4.72 7.19 -11.74
CA LEU A 250 -4.50 6.98 -10.30
C LEU A 250 -5.48 5.96 -9.70
N VAL A 251 -6.47 5.50 -10.47
CA VAL A 251 -7.48 4.54 -10.01
C VAL A 251 -7.11 3.18 -10.57
N PRO A 252 -6.40 2.34 -9.82
CA PRO A 252 -6.05 1.03 -10.35
C PRO A 252 -7.30 0.15 -10.51
N HIS A 253 -7.26 -0.69 -11.54
CA HIS A 253 -8.28 -1.70 -11.86
C HIS A 253 -8.14 -2.97 -10.99
N TYR A 254 -7.78 -2.84 -9.71
CA TYR A 254 -7.66 -4.00 -8.82
C TYR A 254 -9.05 -4.49 -8.37
N CYS A 255 -9.16 -5.81 -8.21
CA CYS A 255 -10.40 -6.51 -7.96
C CYS A 255 -11.11 -5.99 -6.69
N HIS A 256 -12.35 -5.52 -6.87
CA HIS A 256 -13.41 -5.38 -5.87
C HIS A 256 -13.04 -4.72 -4.54
N LEU A 257 -12.64 -3.46 -4.60
CA LEU A 257 -12.74 -2.51 -3.48
C LEU A 257 -14.12 -1.81 -3.50
N GLU A 258 -15.20 -2.59 -3.61
CA GLU A 258 -16.58 -2.20 -3.25
C GLU A 258 -16.95 -2.75 -1.87
#